data_AF-A0A6L9X9H3-F1
#
_entry.id   AF-A0A6L9X9H3-F1
#
_cell.length_a   1.000
_cell.length_b   1.000
_cell.length_c   1.000
_cell.angle_alpha   90.00
_cell.angle_beta   90.00
_cell.angle_gamma   90.00
#
_symmetry.space_group_name_H-M   'P 1'
#
loop_
_entity.id
_entity.type
_entity.pdbx_description
1 polymer ?
#
loop_
_entity_poly.entity_id
_entity_poly.type
_entity_poly.pdbx_seq_one_letter_code
_entity_poly.pdbx_strand_id
1 'polypeptide(L)'
;MVALLTLSSCSQENAPQSHSAVSDAVIAGQDLSKTQVLTEVSSEEKKSSVESVEIAKLSTEFKEGMSYGDLRKKVIGGNWKPVVSAECKKNVVGDDFEGVCSKDPKRCAICDELPELNICSGDGHCITEFSSVDGRQVLKVSTYGEIQDGLVEGDKSRLFVSWWDVSTKAD
;
A
#
# COMPACT_ATOMS: atom_id res chain seq x y z
N MET A 1 -33.56 -29.08 -38.43
CA MET A 1 -34.37 -27.88 -38.10
C MET A 1 -33.41 -26.83 -37.58
N VAL A 2 -32.90 -26.01 -38.49
CA VAL A 2 -33.28 -24.60 -38.71
C VAL A 2 -32.82 -23.70 -37.55
N ALA A 3 -31.79 -22.91 -37.87
CA ALA A 3 -31.26 -21.81 -37.11
C ALA A 3 -32.29 -20.69 -36.93
N LEU A 4 -32.23 -19.98 -35.80
CA LEU A 4 -32.69 -18.59 -35.72
C LEU A 4 -31.62 -17.73 -35.07
N LEU A 5 -30.98 -16.95 -35.93
CA LEU A 5 -30.27 -15.70 -35.65
C LEU A 5 -31.33 -14.61 -35.38
N THR A 6 -31.10 -13.75 -34.38
CA THR A 6 -31.72 -12.41 -34.38
C THR A 6 -30.67 -11.36 -34.04
N LEU A 7 -30.57 -10.43 -34.99
CA LEU A 7 -29.73 -9.24 -35.06
C LEU A 7 -30.33 -8.06 -34.27
N SER A 8 -29.43 -7.17 -33.82
CA SER A 8 -29.49 -5.70 -33.90
C SER A 8 -30.71 -4.93 -33.34
N SER A 9 -30.45 -3.98 -32.44
CA SER A 9 -30.91 -2.60 -32.67
C SER A 9 -30.11 -1.58 -31.84
N CYS A 10 -29.52 -0.61 -32.53
CA CYS A 10 -28.98 0.64 -32.00
C CYS A 10 -30.07 1.72 -32.08
N SER A 11 -30.24 2.52 -31.04
CA SER A 11 -30.91 3.84 -31.05
C SER A 11 -30.56 4.56 -29.74
N GLN A 12 -30.41 5.87 -29.63
CA GLN A 12 -30.22 6.96 -30.57
C GLN A 12 -29.85 8.19 -29.71
N GLU A 13 -29.03 9.04 -30.29
CA GLU A 13 -28.55 10.36 -29.90
C GLU A 13 -29.60 11.30 -29.31
N ASN A 14 -29.22 12.10 -28.29
CA ASN A 14 -29.75 13.46 -28.11
C ASN A 14 -28.87 14.29 -27.15
N ALA A 15 -28.15 15.26 -27.72
CA ALA A 15 -27.89 16.60 -27.14
C ALA A 15 -28.76 17.59 -27.97
N PRO A 16 -29.06 18.87 -27.59
CA PRO A 16 -28.07 19.86 -27.14
C PRO A 16 -28.55 21.02 -26.20
N GLN A 17 -27.56 21.81 -25.72
CA GLN A 17 -27.60 23.28 -25.47
C GLN A 17 -28.48 23.83 -24.31
N SER A 18 -28.22 24.96 -23.62
CA SER A 18 -27.18 26.01 -23.54
C SER A 18 -27.62 26.97 -22.38
N HIS A 19 -26.90 28.07 -22.17
CA HIS A 19 -27.10 29.25 -21.29
C HIS A 19 -26.29 29.20 -19.98
N SER A 20 -25.06 29.72 -19.96
CA SER A 20 -24.65 31.15 -19.79
C SER A 20 -25.05 31.78 -18.44
N ALA A 21 -24.06 32.02 -17.58
CA ALA A 21 -23.93 33.26 -16.84
C ALA A 21 -22.47 33.45 -16.36
N VAL A 22 -21.88 34.54 -16.86
CA VAL A 22 -20.58 35.14 -16.53
C VAL A 22 -20.59 35.70 -15.09
N SER A 23 -19.44 35.72 -14.43
CA SER A 23 -18.91 36.92 -13.73
C SER A 23 -17.48 36.71 -13.27
N ASP A 24 -16.58 37.42 -13.96
CA ASP A 24 -15.23 37.78 -13.54
C ASP A 24 -15.23 38.57 -12.22
N ALA A 25 -14.21 38.34 -11.41
CA ALA A 25 -13.67 39.36 -10.51
C ALA A 25 -12.17 39.10 -10.28
N VAL A 26 -11.36 39.77 -11.09
CA VAL A 26 -9.94 40.02 -10.85
C VAL A 26 -9.81 41.17 -9.87
N ILE A 27 -9.03 41.01 -8.79
CA ILE A 27 -8.33 42.13 -8.17
C ILE A 27 -6.86 41.75 -8.01
N ALA A 28 -6.02 42.55 -8.66
CA ALA A 28 -4.58 42.54 -8.59
C ALA A 28 -4.08 43.35 -7.38
N GLY A 29 -2.96 42.91 -6.81
CA GLY A 29 -1.82 43.80 -6.56
C GLY A 29 -1.52 44.24 -5.12
N GLN A 30 -0.21 44.15 -4.84
CA GLN A 30 0.61 44.96 -3.92
C GLN A 30 0.69 44.51 -2.45
N ASP A 31 1.79 44.69 -1.72
CA ASP A 31 3.24 44.86 -1.95
C ASP A 31 3.83 44.88 -0.51
N LEU A 32 5.09 44.45 -0.39
CA LEU A 32 6.04 44.56 0.70
C LEU A 32 5.70 45.46 1.90
N SER A 33 5.95 44.93 3.10
CA SER A 33 7.02 45.36 4.02
C SER A 33 6.59 45.15 5.47
N LYS A 34 7.11 44.11 6.13
CA LYS A 34 7.51 44.28 7.54
C LYS A 34 8.68 43.39 7.89
N THR A 35 9.83 44.02 7.79
CA THR A 35 11.11 43.68 8.38
C THR A 35 11.01 43.47 9.90
N GLN A 36 11.82 42.52 10.37
CA GLN A 36 12.32 42.32 11.74
C GLN A 36 11.33 41.84 12.80
N VAL A 37 11.56 40.61 13.30
CA VAL A 37 12.25 40.43 14.60
C VAL A 37 13.11 39.18 14.50
N LEU A 38 14.43 39.35 14.64
CA LEU A 38 15.31 38.28 15.10
C LEU A 38 14.90 37.95 16.54
N THR A 39 14.46 36.73 16.77
CA THR A 39 14.64 36.08 18.06
C THR A 39 15.30 34.75 17.77
N GLU A 40 16.58 34.70 18.12
CA GLU A 40 17.32 33.47 18.31
C GLU A 40 16.52 32.57 19.24
N VAL A 41 15.85 31.58 18.66
CA VAL A 41 15.48 30.39 19.41
C VAL A 41 16.50 29.35 19.00
N SER A 42 17.53 29.26 19.84
CA SER A 42 18.35 28.08 20.02
C SER A 42 17.41 26.91 20.35
N SER A 43 16.79 26.37 19.31
CA SER A 43 16.14 25.08 19.33
C SER A 43 17.22 24.14 18.85
N GLU A 44 17.91 23.49 19.79
CA GLU A 44 18.55 22.23 19.47
C GLU A 44 17.47 21.37 18.81
N GLU A 45 17.56 21.22 17.49
CA GLU A 45 16.90 20.14 16.76
C GLU A 45 17.49 18.84 17.26
N LYS A 46 17.07 18.42 18.45
CA LYS A 46 17.01 17.01 18.77
C LYS A 46 15.88 16.47 17.91
N LYS A 47 16.20 16.21 16.64
CA LYS A 47 15.45 15.34 15.75
C LYS A 47 15.36 14.02 16.49
N SER A 48 14.32 13.89 17.30
CA SER A 48 13.91 12.64 17.90
C SER A 48 13.42 11.80 16.72
N SER A 49 14.37 11.23 15.99
CA SER A 49 14.12 10.14 15.08
C SER A 49 13.41 9.10 15.92
N VAL A 50 12.11 8.92 15.68
CA VAL A 50 11.38 7.82 16.27
C VAL A 50 12.04 6.58 15.69
N GLU A 51 12.93 5.98 16.47
CA GLU A 51 13.76 4.86 16.02
C GLU A 51 12.88 3.61 15.92
N SER A 52 13.17 2.76 14.95
CA SER A 52 12.57 1.42 14.91
C SER A 52 13.12 0.59 16.05
N VAL A 53 12.29 -0.26 16.65
CA VAL A 53 12.77 -1.27 17.59
C VAL A 53 13.77 -2.18 16.87
N GLU A 54 14.90 -2.45 17.52
CA GLU A 54 15.90 -3.39 17.03
C GLU A 54 15.28 -4.71 16.61
N ILE A 55 15.52 -5.11 15.36
CA ILE A 55 14.88 -6.29 14.78
C ILE A 55 15.25 -7.57 15.52
N ALA A 56 16.48 -7.66 16.03
CA ALA A 56 16.94 -8.79 16.83
C ALA A 56 16.11 -9.00 18.09
N LYS A 57 15.55 -7.92 18.66
CA LYS A 57 14.63 -8.00 19.80
C LYS A 57 13.23 -8.41 19.32
N LEU A 58 12.74 -7.75 18.27
CA LEU A 58 11.41 -7.98 17.74
C LEU A 58 11.22 -9.42 17.21
N SER A 59 12.22 -9.95 16.51
CA SER A 59 12.18 -11.28 15.90
C SER A 59 12.19 -12.43 16.91
N THR A 60 12.53 -12.17 18.18
CA THR A 60 12.41 -13.19 19.25
C THR A 60 10.97 -13.62 19.50
N GLU A 61 10.01 -12.79 19.10
CA GLU A 61 8.57 -13.07 19.24
C GLU A 61 7.98 -13.77 18.01
N PHE A 62 8.74 -13.88 16.91
CA PHE A 62 8.29 -14.48 15.67
C PHE A 62 8.36 -16.00 15.75
N LYS A 63 7.39 -16.67 15.12
CA LYS A 63 7.30 -18.13 15.09
C LYS A 63 6.78 -18.55 13.72
N GLU A 64 7.37 -19.59 13.16
CA GLU A 64 6.78 -20.29 12.03
C GLU A 64 5.38 -20.80 12.43
N GLY A 65 4.42 -20.68 11.51
CA GLY A 65 3.03 -21.07 11.72
C GLY A 65 2.18 -20.06 12.49
N MET A 66 2.74 -18.95 12.98
CA MET A 66 1.90 -17.88 13.56
C MET A 66 1.09 -17.15 12.48
N SER A 67 -0.01 -16.50 12.87
CA SER A 67 -0.76 -15.68 11.92
C SER A 67 0.11 -14.51 11.42
N TYR A 68 0.02 -14.21 10.13
CA TYR A 68 0.70 -13.06 9.56
C TYR A 68 0.20 -11.75 10.18
N GLY A 69 -1.10 -11.64 10.48
CA GLY A 69 -1.66 -10.46 11.14
C GLY A 69 -1.01 -10.15 12.49
N ASP A 70 -0.75 -11.18 13.30
CA ASP A 70 -0.05 -11.02 14.59
C ASP A 70 1.40 -10.55 14.39
N LEU A 71 2.11 -11.11 13.41
CA LEU A 71 3.46 -10.68 13.09
C LEU A 71 3.47 -9.22 12.61
N ARG A 72 2.60 -8.88 11.67
CA ARG A 72 2.43 -7.53 11.13
C ARG A 72 2.17 -6.51 12.23
N LYS A 73 1.27 -6.84 13.17
CA LYS A 73 0.98 -5.98 14.32
C LYS A 73 2.22 -5.69 15.16
N LYS A 74 3.05 -6.71 15.42
CA LYS A 74 4.31 -6.55 16.16
C LYS A 74 5.31 -5.69 15.39
N VAL A 75 5.46 -5.92 14.09
CA VAL A 75 6.37 -5.16 13.22
C VAL A 75 6.00 -3.68 13.16
N ILE A 76 4.73 -3.37 12.89
CA ILE A 76 4.23 -2.00 12.87
C ILE A 76 4.31 -1.36 14.28
N GLY A 77 3.98 -2.12 15.34
CA GLY A 77 4.13 -1.67 16.73
C GLY A 77 5.59 -1.42 17.13
N GLY A 78 6.54 -2.10 16.49
CA GLY A 78 7.98 -1.87 16.57
C GLY A 78 8.47 -0.71 15.70
N ASN A 79 7.55 0.07 15.12
CA ASN A 79 7.84 1.25 14.29
C ASN A 79 8.61 0.92 12.99
N TRP A 80 8.47 -0.30 12.48
CA TRP A 80 8.88 -0.66 11.11
C TRP A 80 7.82 -0.25 10.11
N LYS A 81 8.25 0.16 8.92
CA LYS A 81 7.37 0.72 7.87
C LYS A 81 7.14 -0.28 6.74
N PRO A 82 5.89 -0.47 6.28
CA PRO A 82 5.62 -1.21 5.05
C PRO A 82 6.42 -0.66 3.87
N VAL A 83 7.02 -1.55 3.07
CA VAL A 83 7.67 -1.18 1.81
C VAL A 83 6.65 -1.31 0.69
N VAL A 84 6.21 -0.17 0.15
CA VAL A 84 5.22 -0.13 -0.95
C VAL A 84 5.85 -0.63 -2.25
N SER A 85 5.36 -1.74 -2.79
CA SER A 85 5.76 -2.23 -4.10
C SER A 85 4.88 -1.66 -5.20
N ALA A 86 5.46 -0.87 -6.10
CA ALA A 86 4.77 -0.37 -7.30
C ALA A 86 4.31 -1.52 -8.22
N GLU A 87 4.99 -2.66 -8.15
CA GLU A 87 4.72 -3.85 -8.96
C GLU A 87 3.77 -4.84 -8.28
N CYS A 88 3.21 -4.53 -7.10
CA CYS A 88 2.37 -5.48 -6.36
C CYS A 88 1.24 -6.05 -7.22
N LYS A 89 0.50 -5.19 -7.94
CA LYS A 89 -0.65 -5.63 -8.75
C LYS A 89 -0.21 -6.59 -9.86
N LYS A 90 0.90 -6.28 -10.53
CA LYS A 90 1.50 -7.18 -11.53
C LYS A 90 1.97 -8.49 -10.91
N ASN A 91 2.65 -8.44 -9.76
CA ASN A 91 3.24 -9.60 -9.10
C ASN A 91 2.21 -10.53 -8.41
N VAL A 92 1.05 -9.99 -8.03
CA VAL A 92 0.00 -10.73 -7.30
C VAL A 92 -1.13 -11.17 -8.23
N VAL A 93 -1.50 -10.33 -9.20
CA VAL A 93 -2.65 -10.57 -10.10
C VAL A 93 -2.18 -11.10 -11.47
N GLY A 94 -0.97 -10.75 -11.89
CA GLY A 94 -0.36 -11.12 -13.17
C GLY A 94 -0.22 -9.93 -14.13
N ASP A 95 0.35 -10.18 -15.32
CA ASP A 95 0.64 -9.14 -16.31
C ASP A 95 -0.63 -8.40 -16.82
N ASP A 96 -1.77 -9.09 -16.91
CA ASP A 96 -3.08 -8.49 -17.28
C ASP A 96 -3.83 -7.93 -16.06
N PHE A 97 -3.12 -7.42 -15.05
CA PHE A 97 -3.79 -6.90 -13.84
C PHE A 97 -4.78 -5.79 -14.20
N GLU A 98 -4.50 -4.92 -15.18
CA GLU A 98 -5.42 -3.84 -15.57
C GLU A 98 -6.79 -4.38 -16.02
N GLY A 99 -6.81 -5.40 -16.87
CA GLY A 99 -8.03 -6.05 -17.35
C GLY A 99 -8.77 -6.81 -16.24
N VAL A 100 -8.03 -7.43 -15.33
CA VAL A 100 -8.58 -8.15 -14.18
C VAL A 100 -9.16 -7.20 -13.14
N CYS A 101 -8.40 -6.20 -12.69
CA CYS A 101 -8.81 -5.21 -11.68
C CYS A 101 -10.02 -4.40 -12.14
N SER A 102 -10.11 -4.09 -13.44
CA SER A 102 -11.25 -3.32 -13.98
C SER A 102 -12.57 -4.10 -13.90
N LYS A 103 -12.51 -5.44 -14.00
CA LYS A 103 -13.69 -6.32 -13.93
C LYS A 103 -14.02 -6.71 -12.49
N ASP A 104 -12.99 -6.94 -11.68
CA ASP A 104 -13.11 -7.27 -10.27
C ASP A 104 -12.06 -6.50 -9.45
N PRO A 105 -12.41 -5.28 -8.97
CA PRO A 105 -11.51 -4.45 -8.20
C PRO A 105 -10.99 -5.12 -6.92
N LYS A 106 -11.75 -6.08 -6.36
CA LYS A 106 -11.36 -6.78 -5.13
C LYS A 106 -10.10 -7.61 -5.31
N ARG A 107 -9.83 -8.09 -6.53
CA ARG A 107 -8.60 -8.87 -6.81
C ARG A 107 -7.33 -8.05 -6.61
N CYS A 108 -7.42 -6.72 -6.65
CA CYS A 108 -6.29 -5.81 -6.58
C CYS A 108 -6.27 -4.95 -5.32
N ALA A 109 -7.41 -4.90 -4.59
CA ALA A 109 -7.55 -4.19 -3.33
C ALA A 109 -6.52 -4.66 -2.28
N ILE A 110 -6.12 -5.93 -2.32
CA ILE A 110 -5.15 -6.48 -1.37
C ILE A 110 -3.79 -5.78 -1.41
N CYS A 111 -3.37 -5.27 -2.58
CA CYS A 111 -2.14 -4.49 -2.71
C CYS A 111 -2.25 -3.09 -2.09
N ASP A 112 -3.47 -2.56 -1.96
CA ASP A 112 -3.73 -1.28 -1.32
C ASP A 112 -3.92 -1.46 0.20
N GLU A 113 -4.46 -2.62 0.63
CA GLU A 113 -4.67 -2.99 2.05
C GLU A 113 -3.39 -3.46 2.76
N LEU A 114 -2.54 -4.21 2.04
CA LEU A 114 -1.24 -4.70 2.49
C LEU A 114 -0.14 -4.01 1.69
N PRO A 115 0.20 -2.75 1.99
CA PRO A 115 1.21 -2.00 1.24
C PRO A 115 2.57 -2.70 1.22
N GLU A 116 2.89 -3.49 2.24
CA GLU A 116 4.12 -4.28 2.29
C GLU A 116 4.13 -5.50 1.36
N LEU A 117 3.02 -5.84 0.71
CA LEU A 117 2.91 -7.01 -0.15
C LEU A 117 3.71 -6.80 -1.43
N ASN A 118 4.65 -7.72 -1.70
CA ASN A 118 5.54 -7.61 -2.85
C ASN A 118 5.15 -8.57 -3.98
N ILE A 119 5.01 -9.86 -3.65
CA ILE A 119 4.69 -10.92 -4.62
C ILE A 119 3.85 -12.00 -3.94
N CYS A 120 2.91 -12.58 -4.69
CA CYS A 120 2.20 -13.80 -4.33
C CYS A 120 2.19 -14.75 -5.52
N SER A 121 2.54 -16.01 -5.31
CA SER A 121 2.33 -17.06 -6.28
C SER A 121 0.90 -17.61 -6.21
N GLY A 122 0.44 -18.21 -7.30
CA GLY A 122 -0.91 -18.77 -7.40
C GLY A 122 -1.16 -20.00 -6.52
N ASP A 123 -0.12 -20.56 -5.88
CA ASP A 123 -0.19 -21.63 -4.89
C ASP A 123 -0.26 -21.10 -3.44
N GLY A 124 -0.32 -19.78 -3.24
CA GLY A 124 -0.56 -19.17 -1.94
C GLY A 124 0.70 -18.81 -1.15
N HIS A 125 1.90 -18.90 -1.72
CA HIS A 125 3.09 -18.32 -1.11
C HIS A 125 3.19 -16.83 -1.42
N CYS A 126 3.41 -16.00 -0.40
CA CYS A 126 3.60 -14.57 -0.58
C CYS A 126 4.85 -14.07 0.15
N ILE A 127 5.43 -12.98 -0.36
CA ILE A 127 6.51 -12.24 0.28
C ILE A 127 6.01 -10.85 0.62
N THR A 128 6.25 -10.44 1.87
CA THR A 128 6.03 -9.07 2.34
C THR A 128 7.32 -8.45 2.85
N GLU A 129 7.43 -7.12 2.76
CA GLU A 129 8.64 -6.39 3.08
C GLU A 129 8.38 -5.17 3.97
N PHE A 130 9.16 -5.05 5.03
CA PHE A 130 9.17 -3.89 5.93
C PHE A 130 10.56 -3.29 5.99
N SER A 131 10.65 -1.99 6.24
CA SER A 131 11.91 -1.26 6.41
C SER A 131 12.01 -0.63 7.79
N SER A 132 13.22 -0.55 8.33
CA SER A 132 13.51 0.27 9.50
C SER A 132 13.24 1.75 9.19
N VAL A 133 13.02 2.58 10.21
CA VAL A 133 12.69 4.01 9.99
C VAL A 133 13.80 4.76 9.25
N ASP A 134 15.05 4.37 9.48
CA ASP A 134 16.23 4.92 8.81
C ASP A 134 16.46 4.32 7.41
N GLY A 135 15.66 3.34 6.99
CA GLY A 135 15.72 2.68 5.69
C GLY A 135 16.92 1.74 5.48
N ARG A 136 17.75 1.52 6.52
CA ARG A 136 18.99 0.73 6.42
C ARG A 136 18.78 -0.76 6.50
N GLN A 137 17.66 -1.21 7.08
CA GLN A 137 17.34 -2.62 7.24
C GLN A 137 16.01 -2.93 6.55
N VAL A 138 15.93 -4.12 5.98
CA VAL A 138 14.72 -4.68 5.37
C VAL A 138 14.43 -6.02 6.03
N LEU A 139 13.22 -6.13 6.59
CA LEU A 139 12.64 -7.39 7.05
C LEU A 139 11.79 -7.95 5.91
N LYS A 140 12.17 -9.14 5.43
CA LYS A 140 11.35 -9.93 4.50
C LYS A 140 10.64 -11.01 5.27
N VAL A 141 9.36 -11.19 4.99
CA VAL A 141 8.53 -12.23 5.60
C VAL A 141 7.91 -13.05 4.49
N SER A 142 8.08 -14.37 4.55
CA SER A 142 7.36 -15.28 3.68
C SER A 142 6.15 -15.84 4.42
N THR A 143 5.05 -15.93 3.69
CA THR A 143 3.81 -16.51 4.18
C THR A 143 3.31 -17.61 3.26
N TYR A 144 2.38 -18.40 3.78
CA TYR A 144 1.63 -19.38 3.02
C TYR A 144 0.15 -19.36 3.44
N GLY A 145 -0.75 -19.38 2.46
CA GLY A 145 -2.19 -19.51 2.66
C GLY A 145 -3.00 -18.37 2.02
N GLU A 146 -4.06 -17.96 2.68
CA GLU A 146 -5.09 -17.06 2.12
C GLU A 146 -4.70 -15.59 2.32
N ILE A 147 -4.14 -14.95 1.30
CA ILE A 147 -3.65 -13.55 1.41
C ILE A 147 -4.73 -12.55 1.86
N GLN A 148 -6.00 -12.84 1.60
CA GLN A 148 -7.14 -12.02 2.03
C GLN A 148 -7.26 -11.93 3.58
N ASP A 149 -6.64 -12.86 4.30
CA ASP A 149 -6.61 -12.87 5.76
C ASP A 149 -5.38 -12.09 6.32
N GLY A 150 -4.67 -11.30 5.50
CA GLY A 150 -3.44 -10.62 5.93
C GLY A 150 -3.60 -9.57 7.04
N LEU A 151 -4.82 -9.12 7.31
CA LEU A 151 -5.16 -8.28 8.46
C LEU A 151 -5.84 -9.06 9.60
N VAL A 152 -6.04 -10.37 9.45
CA VAL A 152 -6.68 -11.23 10.44
C VAL A 152 -5.62 -11.78 11.40
N GLU A 153 -5.86 -11.56 12.69
CA GLU A 153 -5.00 -11.99 13.80
C GLU A 153 -5.51 -13.30 14.43
N GLY A 154 -4.61 -14.00 15.15
CA GLY A 154 -4.91 -15.20 15.92
C GLY A 154 -5.42 -16.39 15.09
N ASP A 155 -6.15 -17.29 15.77
CA ASP A 155 -6.54 -18.62 15.23
C ASP A 155 -7.54 -18.57 14.07
N LYS A 156 -8.10 -17.39 13.76
CA LYS A 156 -9.02 -17.21 12.63
C LYS A 156 -8.29 -16.94 11.32
N SER A 157 -7.01 -16.60 11.38
CA SER A 157 -6.22 -16.33 10.20
C SER A 157 -5.93 -17.62 9.45
N ARG A 158 -6.01 -17.56 8.12
CA ARG A 158 -5.57 -18.63 7.22
C ARG A 158 -4.29 -18.26 6.47
N LEU A 159 -3.60 -17.20 6.90
CA LEU A 159 -2.32 -16.78 6.35
C LEU A 159 -1.24 -16.91 7.43
N PHE A 160 -0.31 -17.83 7.20
CA PHE A 160 0.68 -18.20 8.21
C PHE A 160 2.08 -17.80 7.79
N VAL A 161 2.89 -17.40 8.77
CA VAL A 161 4.31 -17.10 8.56
C VAL A 161 5.07 -18.40 8.32
N SER A 162 5.85 -18.45 7.25
CA SER A 162 6.70 -19.60 6.91
C SER A 162 8.15 -19.35 7.34
N TRP A 163 8.68 -18.16 7.05
CA TRP A 163 10.03 -17.76 7.49
C TRP A 163 10.15 -16.23 7.44
N TRP A 164 11.22 -15.71 8.04
CA TRP A 164 11.59 -14.30 7.94
C TRP A 164 13.11 -14.15 7.83
N ASP A 165 13.54 -13.08 7.17
CA ASP A 165 14.95 -12.72 7.00
C ASP A 165 15.14 -11.22 7.18
N VAL A 166 16.31 -10.83 7.69
CA VAL A 166 16.68 -9.44 7.89
C VAL A 166 17.97 -9.18 7.12
N SER A 167 17.91 -8.20 6.23
CA SER A 167 19.08 -7.76 5.47
C SER A 167 19.32 -6.28 5.66
N THR A 168 20.60 -5.89 5.61
CA THR A 168 20.97 -4.49 5.44
C THR A 168 20.79 -4.11 3.98
N LYS A 169 20.14 -2.98 3.71
CA LYS A 169 20.04 -2.43 2.37
C LYS A 169 21.45 -2.00 1.94
N ALA A 170 21.97 -2.61 0.87
CA ALA A 170 23.23 -2.17 0.29
C ALA A 170 23.03 -0.77 -0.32
N ASP A 171 23.95 0.14 -0.01
CA ASP A 171 24.02 1.48 -0.61
C ASP A 171 24.41 1.45 -2.10
#